data_AF-A0A7M7NRD4-F1
#
_entry.id   AF-A0A7M7NRD4-F1
#
_cell.length_a   1.000
_cell.length_b   1.000
_cell.length_c   1.000
_cell.angle_alpha   90.00
_cell.angle_beta   90.00
_cell.angle_gamma   90.00
#
_symmetry.space_group_name_H-M   'P 1'
#
loop_
_entity.id
_entity.type
_entity.pdbx_description
1 polymer ?
#
loop_
_entity_poly.entity_id
_entity_poly.type
_entity_poly.pdbx_seq_one_letter_code
_entity_poly.pdbx_strand_id
1 'polypeptide(L)'
;MPVKWKDFLQDSTNKEELFAFLTQTVAAGECPKGKELYVTSGTSVITRGDCEPMEDCTHEEADTRIIVHLQHAAERGSKKIVIRTVDTDIIAILVGQLPSLIVEYPDIDIWVAFGMGKNFCHITSTTFVEISEKTSH
;
A
#
# COMPACT_ATOMS: atom_id res chain seq x y z
N MET A 1 -26.58 4.75 -0.29
CA MET A 1 -25.46 4.87 0.67
C MET A 1 -26.02 4.94 2.08
N PRO A 2 -25.33 4.38 3.10
CA PRO A 2 -25.80 4.37 4.49
C PRO A 2 -26.06 5.79 5.00
N VAL A 3 -27.17 5.98 5.72
CA VAL A 3 -27.57 7.29 6.27
C VAL A 3 -26.79 7.61 7.56
N LYS A 4 -26.35 6.59 8.29
CA LYS A 4 -25.56 6.70 9.52
C LYS A 4 -24.20 5.99 9.37
N TRP A 5 -23.26 6.66 8.73
CA TRP A 5 -21.92 6.11 8.46
C TRP A 5 -21.15 5.70 9.71
N LYS A 6 -21.30 6.45 10.82
CA LYS A 6 -20.60 6.12 12.07
C LYS A 6 -21.03 4.76 12.62
N ASP A 7 -22.33 4.53 12.74
CA ASP A 7 -22.89 3.27 13.24
C ASP A 7 -22.57 2.11 12.28
N PHE A 8 -22.68 2.36 10.97
CA PHE A 8 -22.32 1.38 9.94
C PHE A 8 -20.85 0.95 10.05
N LEU A 9 -19.94 1.89 10.24
CA LEU A 9 -18.49 1.64 10.40
C LEU A 9 -18.10 1.23 11.83
N GLN A 10 -19.03 1.01 12.76
CA GLN A 10 -18.70 0.38 14.05
C GLN A 10 -18.84 -1.14 13.99
N ASP A 11 -19.70 -1.65 13.12
CA ASP A 11 -19.89 -3.08 12.90
C ASP A 11 -18.76 -3.64 12.01
N SER A 12 -18.09 -4.70 12.47
CA SER A 12 -16.98 -5.33 11.75
C SER A 12 -17.43 -6.01 10.46
N THR A 13 -18.61 -6.63 10.47
CA THR A 13 -19.19 -7.31 9.29
C THR A 13 -19.46 -6.29 8.18
N ASN A 14 -20.04 -5.14 8.53
CA ASN A 14 -20.28 -4.06 7.57
C ASN A 14 -18.99 -3.51 6.97
N LYS A 15 -17.90 -3.45 7.74
CA LYS A 15 -16.58 -3.06 7.21
C LYS A 15 -16.06 -4.10 6.23
N GLU A 16 -16.10 -5.37 6.60
CA GLU A 16 -15.65 -6.48 5.75
C GLU A 16 -16.40 -6.49 4.42
N GLU A 17 -17.73 -6.38 4.47
CA GLU A 17 -18.58 -6.31 3.27
C GLU A 17 -18.29 -5.06 2.44
N LEU A 18 -18.11 -3.90 3.07
CA LEU A 18 -17.75 -2.67 2.37
C LEU A 18 -16.40 -2.80 1.67
N PHE A 19 -15.39 -3.35 2.34
CA PHE A 19 -14.08 -3.55 1.74
C PHE A 19 -14.14 -4.56 0.60
N ALA A 20 -14.85 -5.68 0.77
CA ALA A 20 -15.06 -6.65 -0.30
C ALA A 20 -15.79 -6.04 -1.51
N PHE A 21 -16.78 -5.18 -1.28
CA PHE A 21 -17.46 -4.46 -2.34
C PHE A 21 -16.52 -3.48 -3.07
N LEU A 22 -15.71 -2.72 -2.33
CA LEU A 22 -14.76 -1.76 -2.90
C LEU A 22 -13.67 -2.47 -3.70
N THR A 23 -13.07 -3.54 -3.18
CA THR A 23 -12.03 -4.31 -3.88
C THR A 23 -12.56 -4.93 -5.16
N GLN A 24 -13.77 -5.52 -5.12
CA GLN A 24 -14.42 -6.06 -6.32
C GLN A 24 -14.73 -4.97 -7.34
N THR A 25 -15.20 -3.80 -6.90
CA THR A 25 -15.50 -2.67 -7.80
C THR A 25 -14.22 -2.17 -8.50
N VAL A 26 -13.11 -2.04 -7.77
CA VAL A 26 -11.81 -1.67 -8.33
C VAL A 26 -11.31 -2.74 -9.30
N ALA A 27 -11.40 -4.02 -8.92
CA ALA A 27 -10.94 -5.14 -9.75
C ALA A 27 -11.82 -5.41 -11.00
N ALA A 28 -13.07 -4.93 -11.00
CA ALA A 28 -13.98 -4.98 -12.14
C ALA A 28 -13.79 -3.81 -13.12
N GLY A 29 -13.08 -2.75 -12.71
CA GLY A 29 -12.76 -1.62 -13.58
C GLY A 29 -11.86 -2.01 -14.75
N GLU A 30 -11.89 -1.21 -15.82
CA GLU A 30 -10.99 -1.40 -16.95
C GLU A 30 -9.54 -1.15 -16.53
N CYS A 31 -8.69 -2.16 -16.68
CA CYS A 31 -7.25 -2.00 -16.54
C CYS A 31 -6.68 -1.43 -17.84
N PRO A 32 -5.99 -0.27 -17.82
CA PRO A 32 -5.40 0.30 -19.03
C PRO A 32 -4.41 -0.68 -19.69
N LYS A 33 -4.31 -0.64 -21.02
CA LYS A 33 -3.36 -1.49 -21.76
C LYS A 33 -1.93 -1.27 -21.28
N GLY A 34 -1.20 -2.36 -21.04
CA GLY A 34 0.18 -2.33 -20.55
C GLY A 34 0.30 -1.88 -19.09
N LYS A 35 -0.81 -1.91 -18.33
CA LYS A 35 -0.82 -1.75 -16.88
C LYS A 35 -1.25 -3.05 -16.22
N GLU A 36 -0.85 -3.18 -14.98
CA GLU A 36 -1.14 -4.31 -14.12
C GLU A 36 -1.80 -3.77 -12.86
N LEU A 37 -2.74 -4.52 -12.32
CA LEU A 37 -3.48 -4.15 -11.12
C LEU A 37 -3.49 -5.33 -10.17
N TYR A 38 -3.06 -5.08 -8.94
CA TYR A 38 -3.03 -6.02 -7.82
C TYR A 38 -3.92 -5.45 -6.71
N VAL A 39 -4.88 -6.23 -6.24
CA VAL A 39 -5.84 -5.81 -5.21
C VAL A 39 -5.99 -6.90 -4.18
N THR A 40 -5.66 -6.62 -2.92
CA THR A 40 -5.93 -7.55 -1.82
C THR A 40 -7.40 -7.43 -1.36
N SER A 41 -8.09 -8.56 -1.26
CA SER A 41 -9.45 -8.67 -0.76
C SER A 41 -9.53 -9.81 0.26
N GLY A 42 -9.71 -9.48 1.53
CA GLY A 42 -9.51 -10.48 2.59
C GLY A 42 -8.06 -10.95 2.58
N THR A 43 -7.81 -12.25 2.45
CA THR A 43 -6.45 -12.78 2.30
C THR A 43 -6.00 -12.95 0.85
N SER A 44 -6.93 -12.91 -0.11
CA SER A 44 -6.60 -13.21 -1.50
C SER A 44 -6.13 -11.98 -2.27
N VAL A 45 -5.21 -12.16 -3.21
CA VAL A 45 -4.78 -11.10 -4.13
C VAL A 45 -5.39 -11.31 -5.52
N ILE A 46 -6.18 -10.34 -5.96
CA ILE A 46 -6.77 -10.31 -7.30
C ILE A 46 -5.79 -9.60 -8.23
N THR A 47 -5.39 -10.29 -9.29
CA THR A 47 -4.50 -9.74 -10.33
C THR A 47 -5.26 -9.50 -11.64
N ARG A 48 -4.95 -8.40 -12.31
CA ARG A 48 -5.51 -7.99 -13.62
C ARG A 48 -4.40 -7.44 -14.51
N GLY A 49 -4.50 -7.73 -15.81
CA GLY A 49 -3.49 -7.38 -16.80
C GLY A 49 -2.76 -8.62 -17.32
N ASP A 50 -1.70 -8.42 -18.09
CA ASP A 50 -0.84 -9.49 -18.59
C ASP A 50 0.36 -9.68 -17.66
N CYS A 51 0.11 -10.34 -16.53
CA CYS A 51 1.08 -10.40 -15.43
C CYS A 51 0.94 -11.67 -14.59
N GLU A 52 2.03 -12.03 -13.91
CA GLU A 52 2.04 -13.14 -12.98
C GLU A 52 1.30 -12.75 -11.69
N PRO A 53 0.51 -13.69 -11.13
CA PRO A 53 -0.21 -13.44 -9.89
C PRO A 53 0.76 -13.25 -8.73
N MET A 54 0.40 -12.37 -7.82
CA MET A 54 1.06 -12.23 -6.52
C MET A 54 0.51 -13.29 -5.57
N GLU A 55 1.33 -13.78 -4.64
CA GLU A 55 0.85 -14.67 -3.58
C GLU A 55 -0.22 -14.00 -2.70
N ASP A 56 -1.05 -14.83 -2.07
CA ASP A 56 -2.07 -14.38 -1.13
C ASP A 56 -1.42 -13.64 0.06
N CYS A 57 -2.06 -12.56 0.51
CA CYS A 57 -1.54 -11.70 1.57
C CYS A 57 -2.27 -11.98 2.88
N THR A 58 -1.59 -12.67 3.80
CA THR A 58 -2.14 -13.10 5.10
C THR A 58 -2.00 -12.08 6.22
N HIS A 59 -1.33 -10.95 5.97
CA HIS A 59 -1.21 -9.85 6.93
C HIS A 59 -2.59 -9.28 7.26
N GLU A 60 -2.86 -8.96 8.53
CA GLU A 60 -4.19 -8.49 8.94
C GLU A 60 -4.42 -7.03 8.52
N GLU A 61 -3.48 -6.14 8.81
CA GLU A 61 -3.62 -4.68 8.71
C GLU A 61 -3.22 -4.13 7.32
N ALA A 62 -3.87 -3.05 6.86
CA ALA A 62 -3.67 -2.51 5.51
C ALA A 62 -2.29 -1.88 5.29
N ASP A 63 -1.73 -1.30 6.33
CA ASP A 63 -0.41 -0.67 6.38
C ASP A 63 0.75 -1.68 6.28
N THR A 64 0.59 -2.90 6.79
CA THR A 64 1.56 -3.98 6.57
C THR A 64 1.37 -4.62 5.20
N ARG A 65 0.13 -4.81 4.75
CA ARG A 65 -0.18 -5.30 3.39
C ARG A 65 0.46 -4.43 2.31
N ILE A 66 0.47 -3.09 2.45
CA ILE A 66 1.07 -2.19 1.44
C ILE A 66 2.57 -2.43 1.27
N ILE A 67 3.27 -2.87 2.32
CA ILE A 67 4.70 -3.19 2.28
C ILE A 67 4.92 -4.48 1.47
N VAL A 68 4.05 -5.48 1.62
CA VAL A 68 4.10 -6.70 0.80
C VAL A 68 3.91 -6.37 -0.68
N HIS A 69 2.97 -5.47 -1.01
CA HIS A 69 2.80 -4.99 -2.39
C HIS A 69 4.02 -4.22 -2.91
N LEU A 70 4.65 -3.41 -2.06
CA LEU A 70 5.88 -2.70 -2.40
C LEU A 70 7.02 -3.68 -2.71
N GLN A 71 7.20 -4.71 -1.88
CA GLN A 71 8.22 -5.74 -2.08
C GLN A 71 7.96 -6.50 -3.37
N HIS A 72 6.73 -6.96 -3.60
CA HIS A 72 6.36 -7.63 -4.85
C HIS A 72 6.65 -6.75 -6.10
N ALA A 73 6.35 -5.45 -6.03
CA ALA A 73 6.66 -4.54 -7.12
C ALA A 73 8.18 -4.39 -7.35
N ALA A 74 8.97 -4.34 -6.27
CA ALA A 74 10.43 -4.26 -6.32
C ALA A 74 11.06 -5.54 -6.90
N GLU A 75 10.60 -6.72 -6.47
CA GLU A 75 11.00 -8.03 -7.00
C GLU A 75 10.77 -8.14 -8.51
N ARG A 76 9.66 -7.54 -9.00
CA ARG A 76 9.35 -7.47 -10.43
C ARG A 76 10.10 -6.37 -11.18
N GLY A 77 11.07 -5.72 -10.54
CA GLY A 77 11.99 -4.75 -11.15
C GLY A 77 11.48 -3.30 -11.15
N SER A 78 10.42 -2.99 -10.39
CA SER A 78 9.95 -1.60 -10.27
C SER A 78 10.94 -0.78 -9.47
N LYS A 79 11.63 0.15 -10.14
CA LYS A 79 12.61 1.03 -9.51
C LYS A 79 12.01 2.26 -8.85
N LYS A 80 10.81 2.68 -9.25
CA LYS A 80 10.14 3.89 -8.74
C LYS A 80 8.78 3.50 -8.21
N ILE A 81 8.61 3.58 -6.90
CA ILE A 81 7.39 3.15 -6.21
C ILE A 81 6.82 4.34 -5.44
N VAL A 82 5.53 4.60 -5.64
CA VAL A 82 4.80 5.66 -4.94
C VAL A 82 3.71 5.02 -4.08
N ILE A 83 3.82 5.20 -2.76
CA ILE A 83 2.78 4.83 -1.81
C ILE A 83 1.88 6.04 -1.58
N ARG A 84 0.57 5.89 -1.80
CA ARG A 84 -0.41 6.93 -1.52
C ARG A 84 -1.16 6.58 -0.23
N THR A 85 -1.04 7.43 0.78
CA THR A 85 -1.74 7.20 2.06
C THR A 85 -2.07 8.49 2.81
N VAL A 86 -2.97 8.39 3.77
CA VAL A 86 -3.19 9.39 4.84
C VAL A 86 -2.84 8.85 6.21
N ASP A 87 -2.47 7.58 6.27
CA ASP A 87 -2.14 6.85 7.48
C ASP A 87 -0.66 7.01 7.82
N THR A 88 -0.38 7.42 9.05
CA THR A 88 0.98 7.64 9.56
C THR A 88 1.69 6.35 9.89
N ASP A 89 0.98 5.27 10.18
CA ASP A 89 1.60 4.02 10.63
C ASP A 89 2.44 3.38 9.52
N ILE A 90 2.03 3.58 8.26
CA ILE A 90 2.83 3.23 7.07
C ILE A 90 4.20 3.93 7.07
N ILE A 91 4.28 5.20 7.50
CA ILE A 91 5.55 5.93 7.56
C ILE A 91 6.47 5.28 8.60
N ALA A 92 5.94 4.96 9.78
CA ALA A 92 6.71 4.32 10.85
C ALA A 92 7.21 2.93 10.43
N ILE A 93 6.35 2.11 9.82
CA ILE A 93 6.73 0.80 9.29
C ILE A 93 7.79 0.93 8.20
N LEU A 94 7.62 1.87 7.27
CA LEU A 94 8.61 2.12 6.21
C LEU A 94 9.96 2.53 6.79
N VAL A 95 10.03 3.44 7.77
CA VAL A 95 11.30 3.81 8.43
C VAL A 95 12.02 2.57 8.96
N GLY A 96 11.30 1.65 9.59
CA GLY A 96 11.87 0.42 10.14
C GLY A 96 12.32 -0.60 9.07
N GLN A 97 11.63 -0.66 7.93
CA GLN A 97 11.91 -1.65 6.87
C GLN A 97 12.86 -1.13 5.78
N LEU A 98 12.99 0.19 5.63
CA LEU A 98 13.73 0.81 4.54
C LEU A 98 15.21 0.39 4.46
N PRO A 99 15.97 0.23 5.57
CA PRO A 99 17.35 -0.22 5.48
C PRO A 99 17.51 -1.58 4.78
N SER A 100 16.64 -2.55 5.12
CA SER A 100 16.64 -3.87 4.49
C SER A 100 16.25 -3.79 3.02
N LEU A 101 15.23 -2.98 2.69
CA LEU A 101 14.77 -2.78 1.31
C LEU A 101 15.85 -2.15 0.42
N ILE A 102 16.61 -1.18 0.92
CA ILE A 102 17.69 -0.54 0.15
C ILE A 102 18.86 -1.51 -0.07
N VAL A 103 19.17 -2.36 0.92
CA VAL A 103 20.22 -3.38 0.77
C VAL A 103 19.84 -4.41 -0.29
N GLU A 104 18.58 -4.85 -0.30
CA GLU A 104 18.08 -5.84 -1.25
C GLU A 104 17.85 -5.24 -2.66
N TYR A 105 17.37 -3.99 -2.73
CA TYR A 105 17.06 -3.27 -3.95
C TYR A 105 17.78 -1.90 -4.00
N PRO A 106 19.09 -1.84 -4.29
CA PRO A 106 19.87 -0.59 -4.20
C PRO A 106 19.41 0.55 -5.12
N ASP A 107 18.75 0.22 -6.22
CA ASP A 107 18.24 1.17 -7.21
C ASP A 107 16.80 1.65 -6.91
N ILE A 108 16.21 1.22 -5.79
CA ILE A 108 14.81 1.52 -5.47
C ILE A 108 14.63 2.96 -4.98
N ASP A 109 13.64 3.63 -5.54
CA ASP A 109 13.26 5.00 -5.21
C ASP A 109 11.80 5.01 -4.73
N ILE A 110 11.64 5.14 -3.40
CA ILE A 110 10.35 5.06 -2.73
C ILE A 110 9.88 6.46 -2.34
N TRP A 111 8.64 6.78 -2.73
CA TRP A 111 7.97 8.04 -2.44
C TRP A 111 6.68 7.78 -1.69
N VAL A 112 6.41 8.53 -0.64
CA VAL A 112 5.13 8.51 0.05
C VAL A 112 4.39 9.81 -0.22
N ALA A 113 3.30 9.72 -0.98
CA ALA A 113 2.34 10.79 -1.20
C ALA A 113 1.37 10.81 -0.01
N PHE A 114 1.67 11.62 1.00
CA PHE A 114 0.98 11.65 2.29
C PHE A 114 -0.05 12.77 2.39
N GLY A 115 -1.18 12.52 3.08
CA GLY A 115 -2.19 13.54 3.41
C GLY A 115 -3.24 13.82 2.32
N MET A 116 -4.08 14.85 2.47
CA MET A 116 -5.08 15.25 1.46
C MET A 116 -5.21 16.76 1.33
N GLY A 117 -5.58 17.24 0.14
CA GLY A 117 -5.89 18.64 -0.12
C GLY A 117 -4.71 19.56 0.23
N LYS A 118 -4.94 20.54 1.10
CA LYS A 118 -3.92 21.50 1.55
C LYS A 118 -2.82 20.88 2.42
N ASN A 119 -3.07 19.70 3.00
CA ASN A 119 -2.15 18.98 3.88
C ASN A 119 -1.43 17.84 3.14
N PHE A 120 -1.33 17.94 1.81
CA PHE A 120 -0.64 16.95 0.99
C PHE A 120 0.86 17.25 0.93
N CYS A 121 1.70 16.23 1.15
CA CYS A 121 3.15 16.32 0.99
C CYS A 121 3.73 15.04 0.39
N HIS A 122 4.92 15.16 -0.20
CA HIS A 122 5.73 14.02 -0.63
C HIS A 122 6.87 13.80 0.36
N ILE A 123 7.00 12.58 0.86
CA ILE A 123 8.11 12.13 1.70
C ILE A 123 8.95 11.17 0.85
N THR A 124 10.27 11.36 0.83
CA THR A 124 11.18 10.59 -0.04
C THR A 124 12.04 9.63 0.78
N SER A 125 12.54 8.57 0.14
CA SER A 125 13.52 7.62 0.72
C SER A 125 14.68 8.33 1.44
N THR A 126 15.20 9.43 0.89
CA THR A 126 16.24 10.26 1.52
C THR A 126 15.79 10.81 2.87
N THR A 127 14.57 11.32 2.97
CA THR A 127 13.99 11.84 4.23
C THR A 127 13.83 10.73 5.26
N PHE A 128 13.47 9.51 4.84
CA PHE A 128 13.32 8.37 5.74
C PHE A 128 14.65 7.90 6.32
N VAL A 129 15.72 7.87 5.52
CA VAL A 129 17.07 7.51 6.00
C VAL A 129 17.53 8.50 7.09
N GLU A 130 17.35 9.80 6.87
CA GLU A 130 17.69 10.84 7.86
C GLU A 130 16.91 10.68 9.19
N ILE A 131 15.66 10.21 9.13
CA ILE A 131 14.84 9.95 10.32
C ILE A 131 15.36 8.71 11.05
N SER A 132 15.63 7.61 10.33
CA SER A 132 16.14 6.35 10.88
C SER A 132 17.47 6.53 11.63
N GLU A 133 18.38 7.31 11.06
CA GLU A 133 19.69 7.60 11.66
C GLU A 133 19.57 8.38 12.97
N LYS A 134 18.61 9.31 13.08
CA LYS A 134 18.38 10.10 14.30
C LYS A 134 17.74 9.31 15.44
N THR A 135 17.00 8.25 15.14
CA THR A 135 16.30 7.41 16.12
C THR A 135 17.12 6.22 16.62
N SER A 136 18.30 5.97 16.07
CA SER A 136 19.20 4.87 16.48
C SER A 136 20.19 5.27 17.60
N HIS A 137 19.86 6.30 18.39
CA HIS A 137 20.62 6.80 19.55
C HIS A 137 19.80 6.73 20.83
#